data_AF-A0A1Z7YVT5-F1
#
_entry.id   AF-A0A1Z7YVT5-F1
#
_cell.length_a   1.000
_cell.length_b   1.000
_cell.length_c   1.000
_cell.angle_alpha   90.00
_cell.angle_beta   90.00
_cell.angle_gamma   90.00
#
_symmetry.space_group_name_H-M   'P 1'
#
loop_
_entity.id
_entity.type
_entity.pdbx_description
1 polymer ?
#
loop_
_entity_poly.entity_id
_entity_poly.type
_entity_poly.pdbx_seq_one_letter_code
_entity_poly.pdbx_strand_id
1 'polypeptide(L)' 'MNTDTETLVAFRQEVVSWLADNIPEGPGFLLPLTFMEVGTEEQLEFLIAWQRSVYNAGYLGMTWPEEYGGRGMT' A
#
# COMPACT_ATOMS: atom_id res chain seq x y z
N MET A 1 5.58 18.32 4.82
CA MET A 1 4.17 18.03 5.15
C MET A 1 3.84 18.73 6.46
N ASN A 2 2.62 19.25 6.65
CA ASN A 2 2.25 19.78 7.96
C ASN A 2 2.04 18.59 8.91
N THR A 3 2.82 18.52 9.99
CA THR A 3 2.82 17.39 10.93
C THR A 3 2.00 17.67 12.18
N ASP A 4 1.21 18.75 12.17
CA ASP A 4 0.26 19.02 13.23
C ASP A 4 -0.72 17.85 13.38
N THR A 5 -1.24 17.70 14.60
CA THR A 5 -2.09 16.58 14.98
C THR A 5 -3.34 16.48 14.10
N GLU A 6 -3.94 17.60 13.68
CA GLU A 6 -5.17 17.58 12.87
C GLU A 6 -4.88 17.07 11.45
N THR A 7 -3.79 17.53 10.83
CA THR A 7 -3.35 17.02 9.52
C THR A 7 -3.04 15.52 9.56
N LEU A 8 -2.35 15.03 10.61
CA LEU A 8 -2.06 13.61 10.75
C LEU A 8 -3.32 12.76 10.98
N VAL A 9 -4.31 13.30 11.72
CA VAL A 9 -5.61 12.64 11.91
C VAL A 9 -6.38 12.55 10.60
N ALA A 10 -6.44 13.64 9.84
CA ALA A 10 -7.10 13.66 8.53
C ALA A 10 -6.43 12.68 7.55
N PHE A 11 -5.11 12.67 7.48
CA PHE A 11 -4.38 11.71 6.64
C PHE A 11 -4.63 10.26 7.05
N ARG A 12 -4.66 9.96 8.37
CA ARG A 12 -5.03 8.62 8.85
C ARG A 12 -6.43 8.23 8.39
N GLN A 13 -7.40 9.14 8.49
CA GLN A 13 -8.79 8.87 8.08
C GLN A 13 -8.88 8.60 6.58
N GLU A 14 -8.17 9.37 5.76
CA GLU A 14 -8.06 9.16 4.32
C GLU A 14 -7.54 7.74 4.00
N VAL A 15 -6.41 7.36 4.59
CA VAL A 15 -5.79 6.05 4.36
C VAL A 15 -6.70 4.91 4.84
N VAL A 16 -7.34 5.05 6.01
CA VAL A 16 -8.26 4.04 6.53
C VAL A 16 -9.47 3.86 5.63
N SER A 17 -10.06 4.96 5.13
CA SER A 17 -11.18 4.90 4.18
C SER A 17 -10.76 4.19 2.90
N TRP A 18 -9.59 4.57 2.34
CA TRP A 18 -9.10 3.94 1.13
C TRP A 18 -8.85 2.44 1.32
N LEU A 19 -8.26 2.03 2.44
CA LEU A 19 -8.04 0.62 2.75
C LEU A 19 -9.36 -0.16 2.85
N ALA A 20 -10.38 0.41 3.50
CA ALA A 20 -11.69 -0.23 3.63
C ALA A 20 -12.34 -0.51 2.26
N ASP A 21 -12.13 0.37 1.29
CA ASP A 21 -12.71 0.26 -0.05
C ASP A 21 -11.86 -0.56 -1.04
N ASN A 22 -10.56 -0.71 -0.79
CA ASN A 22 -9.62 -1.24 -1.79
C ASN A 22 -8.92 -2.54 -1.38
N ILE A 23 -8.98 -2.97 -0.13
CA ILE A 23 -8.40 -4.27 0.28
C ILE A 23 -9.11 -5.38 -0.52
N PRO A 24 -8.38 -6.19 -1.30
CA PRO A 24 -8.99 -7.28 -2.04
C PRO A 24 -9.57 -8.32 -1.08
N GLU A 25 -10.65 -8.98 -1.51
CA GLU A 25 -11.16 -10.14 -0.80
C GLU A 25 -10.07 -11.21 -0.63
N GLY A 26 -10.21 -12.03 0.42
CA GLY A 26 -9.25 -13.08 0.71
C GLY A 26 -9.07 -14.02 -0.50
N PRO A 27 -7.84 -14.24 -0.98
CA PRO A 27 -7.61 -14.89 -2.28
C PRO A 27 -7.81 -16.42 -2.27
N GLY A 28 -8.37 -16.99 -1.19
CA GLY A 28 -8.59 -18.44 -1.06
C GLY A 28 -7.34 -19.25 -0.75
N PHE A 29 -6.16 -18.62 -0.62
CA PHE A 29 -4.92 -19.24 -0.17
C PHE A 29 -4.30 -18.52 1.03
N LEU A 30 -3.37 -19.19 1.71
CA LEU A 30 -2.59 -18.58 2.79
C LEU A 30 -1.65 -17.53 2.21
N LEU A 31 -1.70 -16.32 2.76
CA LEU A 31 -0.75 -15.27 2.41
C LEU A 31 0.62 -15.57 3.04
N PRO A 32 1.71 -15.42 2.27
CA PRO A 32 3.04 -15.65 2.79
C PRO A 32 3.41 -14.56 3.81
N LEU A 33 4.15 -14.94 4.85
CA LEU A 33 4.70 -13.98 5.83
C LEU A 33 6.04 -13.42 5.36
N THR A 34 6.72 -14.14 4.47
CA THR A 34 8.02 -13.80 3.89
C THR A 34 8.05 -14.12 2.39
N PHE A 35 8.93 -13.46 1.64
CA PHE A 35 9.08 -13.72 0.20
C PHE A 35 9.47 -15.17 -0.14
N MET A 36 10.07 -15.90 0.81
CA MET A 36 10.49 -17.30 0.64
C MET A 36 9.31 -18.29 0.62
N GLU A 37 8.12 -17.86 1.05
CA GLU A 37 6.92 -18.70 1.14
C GLU A 37 6.00 -18.56 -0.10
N VAL A 38 6.38 -17.73 -1.07
CA VAL A 38 5.65 -17.62 -2.35
C VAL A 38 5.90 -18.88 -3.16
N GLY A 39 4.88 -19.74 -3.24
CA GLY A 39 5.00 -21.08 -3.84
C GLY A 39 4.38 -21.21 -5.24
N THR A 40 3.59 -20.22 -5.67
CA THR A 40 2.85 -20.27 -6.94
C THR A 40 2.86 -18.92 -7.65
N GLU A 41 2.67 -18.95 -8.97
CA GLU A 41 2.56 -17.71 -9.77
C GLU A 41 1.31 -16.90 -9.39
N GLU A 42 0.19 -17.57 -9.13
CA GLU A 42 -1.06 -16.91 -8.70
C GLU A 42 -0.86 -16.11 -7.40
N GLN A 43 -0.15 -16.68 -6.43
CA GLN A 43 0.22 -15.96 -5.20
C GLN A 43 1.09 -14.74 -5.51
N LEU A 44 2.08 -14.88 -6.39
CA LEU A 44 2.96 -13.78 -6.77
C LEU A 44 2.19 -12.66 -7.47
N GLU A 45 1.35 -13.00 -8.45
CA GLU A 45 0.52 -12.06 -9.21
C GLU A 45 -0.43 -11.28 -8.29
N PHE A 46 -1.08 -11.97 -7.34
CA PHE A 46 -1.93 -11.33 -6.34
C PHE A 46 -1.16 -10.29 -5.50
N LEU A 47 0.03 -10.65 -5.01
CA LEU A 47 0.87 -9.75 -4.20
C LEU A 47 1.35 -8.54 -5.02
N ILE A 48 1.76 -8.75 -6.27
CA ILE A 48 2.15 -7.68 -7.19
C ILE A 48 0.98 -6.74 -7.46
N ALA A 49 -0.20 -7.29 -7.76
CA ALA A 49 -1.41 -6.50 -8.00
C ALA A 49 -1.76 -5.63 -6.79
N TRP A 50 -1.71 -6.20 -5.59
CA TRP A 50 -1.95 -5.45 -4.37
C TRP A 50 -0.93 -4.32 -4.16
N GLN A 51 0.37 -4.60 -4.27
CA GLN A 51 1.41 -3.57 -4.14
C GLN A 51 1.26 -2.45 -5.18
N ARG A 52 0.88 -2.79 -6.42
CA ARG A 52 0.59 -1.79 -7.46
C ARG A 52 -0.59 -0.90 -7.10
N SER A 53 -1.67 -1.44 -6.54
CA SER A 53 -2.80 -0.63 -6.09
C SER A 53 -2.40 0.37 -5.01
N VAL A 54 -1.61 -0.07 -4.02
CA VAL A 54 -1.10 0.80 -2.95
C VAL A 54 -0.15 1.87 -3.50
N TYR A 55 0.70 1.51 -4.47
CA TYR A 55 1.57 2.45 -5.18
C TYR A 55 0.78 3.50 -5.95
N ASN A 56 -0.21 3.09 -6.75
CA ASN A 56 -1.04 4.00 -7.55
C ASN A 56 -1.87 4.95 -6.67
N ALA A 57 -2.29 4.51 -5.49
CA ALA A 57 -2.92 5.37 -4.49
C ALA A 57 -1.94 6.36 -3.83
N GLY A 58 -0.63 6.16 -4.05
CA GLY A 58 0.43 7.00 -3.55
C GLY A 58 0.79 6.75 -2.09
N TYR A 59 0.45 5.58 -1.54
CA TYR A 59 0.78 5.21 -0.16
C TYR A 59 2.06 4.36 -0.04
N LEU A 60 2.60 3.89 -1.17
CA LEU A 60 3.89 3.19 -1.22
C LEU A 60 5.00 4.17 -1.62
N GLY A 61 6.13 4.14 -0.90
CA GLY A 61 7.28 4.98 -1.23
C GLY A 61 7.02 6.48 -1.04
N MET A 62 6.09 6.86 -0.15
CA MET A 62 5.68 8.25 0.05
C MET A 62 6.83 9.22 0.32
N THR A 63 7.88 8.75 1.01
CA THR A 63 9.04 9.57 1.35
C THR A 63 10.08 9.71 0.24
N TRP A 64 9.93 8.95 -0.84
CA TRP A 64 10.85 9.04 -1.97
C TRP A 64 10.54 10.30 -2.80
N PRO A 65 11.56 10.94 -3.39
CA PRO A 65 11.35 12.03 -4.34
C PRO A 65 10.44 11.64 -5.51
N GLU A 66 9.68 12.61 -6.02
CA GLU A 66 8.79 12.41 -7.17
C GLU A 66 9.55 11.97 -8.43
N GLU A 67 10.79 12.42 -8.61
CA GLU A 67 11.66 11.99 -9.73
C GLU A 67 11.95 10.48 -9.75
N TYR A 68 11.78 9.80 -8.61
CA TYR A 68 11.88 8.34 -8.49
C TYR A 68 10.51 7.67 -8.32
N GLY A 69 9.42 8.41 -8.53
CA GLY A 69 8.06 7.91 -8.48
C GLY A 69 7.43 7.87 -7.08
N GLY A 70 8.01 8.54 -6.08
CA GLY A 70 7.40 8.72 -4.76
C GLY A 70 6.51 9.97 -4.66
N ARG A 71 6.16 10.39 -3.44
CA ARG A 71 5.36 11.61 -3.17
C ARG A 71 6.14 12.77 -2.54
N GLY A 72 7.46 12.63 -2.35
CA GLY A 72 8.30 13.67 -1.76
C GLY A 72 7.90 14.07 -0.34
N MET A 73 7.22 13.20 0.41
CA MET A 73 6.74 13.48 1.76
C MET A 73 7.90 13.39 2.77
N THR A 74 7.93 14.30 3.74
CA THR A 74 8.92 14.36 4.82
C THR A 74 8.24 14.57 6.15
#